data_AF-A0A2N8TMW1-F1
#
_entry.id   AF-A0A2N8TMW1-F1
#
_cell.length_a   1.000
_cell.length_b   1.000
_cell.length_c   1.000
_cell.angle_alpha   90.00
_cell.angle_beta   90.00
_cell.angle_gamma   90.00
#
_symmetry.space_group_name_H-M   'P 1'
#
loop_
_entity.id
_entity.type
_entity.pdbx_description
1 polymer ?
#
loop_
_entity_poly.entity_id
_entity_poly.type
_entity_poly.pdbx_seq_one_letter_code
_entity_poly.pdbx_strand_id
1 'polypeptide(L)' 'MAATIHPATAQMLGNFRFDHLPAHLQEVSRPFHALAHRLAETLTGPEVTKALDDLWKAKNWAVVAASNTEQEASS' A
#
# COMPACT_ATOMS: atom_id res chain seq x y z
N MET A 1 23.04 -0.31 -8.97
CA MET A 1 23.12 0.89 -8.12
C MET A 1 21.88 0.86 -7.22
N ALA A 2 22.02 0.69 -5.91
CA ALA A 2 20.87 0.79 -5.01
C ALA A 2 20.45 2.26 -4.97
N ALA A 3 19.25 2.56 -5.46
CA ALA A 3 18.71 3.90 -5.35
C ALA A 3 18.54 4.20 -3.85
N THR A 4 19.25 5.21 -3.34
CA THR A 4 19.01 5.69 -1.98
C THR A 4 17.56 6.16 -1.90
N ILE A 5 16.74 5.45 -1.11
CA ILE A 5 15.32 5.79 -0.97
C ILE A 5 15.22 7.24 -0.50
N HIS A 6 14.50 8.05 -1.26
CA HIS A 6 14.30 9.45 -0.93
C HIS A 6 13.47 9.58 0.36
N PRO A 7 13.78 10.50 1.29
CA PRO A 7 13.07 10.61 2.57
C PRO A 7 11.55 10.78 2.41
N ALA A 8 11.10 11.47 1.35
CA ALA A 8 9.68 11.60 1.03
C ALA A 8 9.01 10.27 0.68
N THR A 9 9.66 9.42 -0.12
CA THR A 9 9.11 8.10 -0.46
C THR A 9 9.18 7.15 0.74
N ALA A 10 10.22 7.23 1.55
CA ALA A 10 10.35 6.47 2.79
C ALA A 10 9.20 6.74 3.78
N GLN A 11 8.77 8.00 3.93
CA GLN A 11 7.61 8.32 4.77
C GLN A 11 6.32 7.70 4.22
N MET A 12 6.12 7.70 2.90
CA MET A 12 4.93 7.11 2.28
C MET A 12 4.84 5.60 2.47
N LEU A 13 5.97 4.88 2.51
CA LEU A 13 5.98 3.43 2.77
C LEU A 13 5.32 3.07 4.11
N GLY A 14 5.39 3.97 5.10
CA GLY A 14 4.71 3.81 6.38
C GLY A 14 3.18 3.65 6.24
N ASN A 15 2.58 4.31 5.25
CA ASN A 15 1.15 4.23 4.97
C ASN A 15 0.72 2.85 4.44
N PHE A 16 1.66 2.03 3.98
CA PHE A 16 1.41 0.69 3.47
C PHE A 16 1.55 -0.41 4.52
N ARG A 17 1.82 -0.06 5.78
CA ARG A 17 1.75 -1.04 6.87
C ARG A 17 0.34 -1.63 6.95
N PHE A 18 0.26 -2.92 7.18
CA PHE A 18 -1.01 -3.66 7.23
C PHE A 18 -1.14 -4.56 8.45
N ASP A 19 -0.10 -4.67 9.27
CA ASP A 19 -0.07 -5.56 10.45
C ASP A 19 -1.15 -5.23 11.50
N HIS A 20 -1.69 -4.01 11.45
CA HIS A 20 -2.77 -3.55 12.34
C HIS A 20 -4.16 -3.97 11.86
N LEU A 21 -4.30 -4.46 10.62
CA LEU A 21 -5.58 -4.88 10.06
C LEU A 21 -5.90 -6.33 10.49
N PRO A 22 -7.17 -6.74 10.52
CA PRO A 22 -7.57 -8.14 10.62
C PRO A 22 -6.97 -9.00 9.50
N ALA A 23 -6.69 -10.28 9.77
CA ALA A 23 -5.97 -11.17 8.85
C ALA A 23 -6.54 -11.20 7.42
N HIS A 24 -7.86 -11.20 7.25
CA HIS A 24 -8.48 -11.20 5.92
C HIS A 24 -8.24 -9.89 5.15
N LEU A 25 -8.17 -8.74 5.83
CA LEU A 25 -7.82 -7.45 5.20
C LEU A 25 -6.31 -7.32 4.97
N GLN A 26 -5.49 -8.01 5.77
CA GLN A 26 -4.04 -8.07 5.53
C GLN A 26 -3.73 -8.70 4.17
N GLU A 27 -4.41 -9.80 3.80
CA GLU A 27 -4.21 -10.48 2.52
C GLU A 27 -4.42 -9.54 1.32
N VAL A 28 -5.44 -8.67 1.40
CA VAL A 28 -5.73 -7.67 0.36
C VAL A 28 -4.69 -6.55 0.34
N SER A 29 -4.20 -6.13 1.50
CA SER A 29 -3.26 -5.02 1.66
C SER A 29 -1.80 -5.40 1.33
N ARG A 30 -1.43 -6.66 1.54
CA ARG A 30 -0.09 -7.22 1.31
C ARG A 30 0.49 -6.97 -0.09
N PRO A 31 -0.23 -7.18 -1.21
CA PRO A 31 0.31 -6.87 -2.54
C PRO A 31 0.60 -5.38 -2.75
N PHE A 32 -0.20 -4.49 -2.16
CA PHE A 32 0.06 -3.04 -2.23
C PHE A 32 1.33 -2.66 -1.48
N HIS A 33 1.57 -3.26 -0.31
CA HIS A 33 2.81 -3.07 0.43
C HIS A 33 4.04 -3.51 -0.37
N ALA A 34 4.01 -4.72 -0.92
CA ALA A 34 5.12 -5.24 -1.72
C ALA A 34 5.41 -4.37 -2.96
N LEU A 35 4.36 -3.92 -3.66
CA LEU A 35 4.50 -3.04 -4.82
C LEU A 35 5.06 -1.67 -4.43
N ALA A 36 4.57 -1.07 -3.34
CA ALA A 36 5.07 0.22 -2.86
C ALA A 36 6.57 0.18 -2.55
N HIS A 37 7.02 -0.85 -1.84
CA HIS A 37 8.44 -1.06 -1.57
C HIS A 37 9.25 -1.22 -2.85
N ARG A 38 8.77 -2.06 -3.79
CA ARG A 38 9.44 -2.25 -5.07
C ARG A 38 9.58 -0.94 -5.86
N LEU A 39 8.54 -0.09 -5.88
CA LEU A 39 8.60 1.20 -6.57
C LEU A 39 9.62 2.14 -5.90
N ALA A 40 9.63 2.20 -4.57
CA ALA A 40 10.55 3.06 -3.82
C ALA A 40 12.02 2.61 -3.93
N GLU A 41 12.27 1.30 -4.10
CA GLU A 41 13.62 0.74 -4.24
C GLU A 41 14.16 0.81 -5.67
N THR A 42 13.29 0.75 -6.67
CA THR A 42 13.70 0.64 -8.09
C THR A 42 13.62 1.95 -8.86
N LEU A 43 12.82 2.91 -8.41
CA LEU A 43 12.55 4.16 -9.11
C LEU A 43 12.93 5.37 -8.27
N THR A 44 13.19 6.49 -8.93
CA THR A 44 13.50 7.77 -8.29
C THR A 44 12.80 8.90 -9.03
N GLY A 45 12.38 9.95 -8.32
CA GLY A 45 11.76 11.14 -8.91
C GLY A 45 10.39 11.47 -8.31
N PRO A 46 9.83 12.64 -8.63
CA PRO A 46 8.51 13.06 -8.17
C PRO A 46 7.37 12.13 -8.62
N GLU A 47 7.54 11.46 -9.76
CA GLU A 47 6.59 10.48 -10.30
C GLU A 47 6.40 9.29 -9.35
N VAL A 48 7.44 8.90 -8.61
CA VAL A 48 7.36 7.80 -7.62
C VAL A 48 6.46 8.20 -6.46
N THR A 49 6.63 9.41 -5.93
CA THR A 49 5.76 9.95 -4.88
C THR A 49 4.30 9.98 -5.34
N LYS A 50 4.05 10.42 -6.58
CA LYS A 50 2.69 10.44 -7.16
C LYS A 50 2.12 9.03 -7.32
N ALA A 51 2.91 8.09 -7.82
CA ALA A 51 2.51 6.70 -7.95
C ALA A 51 2.20 6.05 -6.60
N LEU A 52 2.99 6.33 -5.57
CA LEU A 52 2.76 5.85 -4.21
C LEU A 52 1.48 6.43 -3.59
N ASP A 53 1.15 7.70 -3.87
CA ASP A 53 -0.08 8.34 -3.37
C ASP A 53 -1.32 7.69 -3.96
N ASP A 54 -1.32 7.49 -5.28
CA ASP A 54 -2.43 6.85 -5.98
C ASP A 54 -2.56 5.37 -5.60
N LEU A 55 -1.44 4.67 -5.41
CA LEU A 55 -1.43 3.29 -4.94
C LEU A 55 -1.97 3.17 -3.49
N TRP A 56 -1.66 4.14 -2.63
CA TRP A 56 -2.19 4.15 -1.26
C TRP A 56 -3.70 4.35 -1.24
N LYS A 57 -4.23 5.26 -2.08
CA LYS A 57 -5.68 5.45 -2.26
C LYS A 57 -6.35 4.17 -2.76
N ALA A 58 -5.76 3.51 -3.76
CA ALA A 58 -6.27 2.24 -4.29
C ALA A 58 -6.31 1.15 -3.21
N LYS A 59 -5.25 1.03 -2.38
CA LYS A 59 -5.21 0.11 -1.24
C LYS A 59 -6.38 0.34 -0.28
N ASN A 60 -6.64 1.60 0.10
CA ASN A 60 -7.71 1.91 1.03
C ASN A 60 -9.09 1.51 0.47
N TRP A 61 -9.37 1.77 -0.81
CA TRP A 61 -10.61 1.32 -1.44
C TRP A 61 -10.72 -0.20 -1.54
N ALA A 62 -9.62 -0.90 -1.82
CA ALA A 62 -9.61 -2.36 -1.82
C ALA A 62 -9.90 -2.94 -0.43
N VAL A 63 -9.33 -2.34 0.63
CA VAL A 63 -9.61 -2.74 2.02
C VAL A 63 -11.07 -2.47 2.39
N VAL A 64 -11.65 -1.33 1.97
CA VAL A 64 -13.08 -1.03 2.17
C VAL A 64 -13.96 -2.06 1.48
N ALA A 65 -13.66 -2.39 0.22
CA ALA A 65 -14.42 -3.40 -0.52
C ALA A 65 -14.35 -4.78 0.17
N ALA A 66 -13.16 -5.18 0.62
CA ALA A 66 -12.99 -6.44 1.35
C ALA A 66 -13.74 -6.47 2.69
N SER A 67 -13.78 -5.34 3.40
CA SER A 67 -14.57 -5.21 4.62
C SER A 67 -16.06 -5.36 4.34
N ASN A 68 -16.58 -4.75 3.28
CA ASN A 68 -18.00 -4.86 2.93
C ASN A 68 -18.39 -6.31 2.56
N THR A 69 -17.51 -7.02 1.83
CA THR A 69 -17.73 -8.43 1.50
C THR A 69 -17.82 -9.32 2.75
N GLU A 70 -17.07 -9.02 3.81
CA GLU A 70 -17.16 -9.75 5.09
C GLU A 70 -18.48 -9.50 5.83
N GLN A 71 -18.99 -8.26 5.79
CA GLN A 71 -20.29 -7.90 6.37
C GLN A 71 -21.46 -8.57 5.65
N GLU A 72 -21.41 -8.63 4.31
CA GLU A 72 -22.41 -9.32 3.48
C GLU A 72 -22.42 -10.83 3.73
N ALA A 73 -21.26 -11.46 3.92
CA ALA A 73 -21.15 -12.89 4.21
C ALA A 73 -21.65 -13.27 5.62
N SER A 74 -21.76 -12.30 6.53
CA SER A 74 -22.24 -12.48 7.90
C SER A 74 -23.72 -12.12 8.09
N SER A 75 -24.39 -11.65 7.04
CA SER A 75 -25.81 -11.26 7.01
C SER A 75 -26.70 -12.35 6.41
#